data_AF-A0A6I4IQ79-F1
#
_entry.id   AF-A0A6I4IQ79-F1
#
_cell.length_a   1.000
_cell.length_b   1.000
_cell.length_c   1.000
_cell.angle_alpha   90.00
_cell.angle_beta   90.00
_cell.angle_gamma   90.00
#
_symmetry.space_group_name_H-M   'P 1'
#
loop_
_entity.id
_entity.type
_entity.pdbx_description
1 polymer ?
#
loop_
_entity_poly.entity_id
_entity_poly.type
_entity_poly.pdbx_seq_one_letter_code
_entity_poly.pdbx_strand_id
1 'polypeptide(L)'
;MKILPIVITIIIIALLVFLGVKFLKSIEKINDKLPGKFNHYQSIDSLKTIKSGGIQLKLLITGQEEIQSIITKDNNVILYSISDKDTNTFIKLNGDGDVIDSLVISCRPYNLAFVNGFIIDKKNNEYYNWSLTGKKTPIKIEVQNASFSWDVENEKEEIKKIAKESSAVYVDFKEEELKPQPQVSGKLQAIQAMKMYTVLTYFNNDKCIQFSTRQDVSKYFPYSYTEELLVNSLFKHIDTAARRQKKFIKSVNVNYKLFQRTKYEKVRFSGGGGNAPGFDVELYHGNLFTDIAFKKDTLRLKEFMYQDKSWQQSEITVNGIKLGTLTKNKAQPPIIIEGYGFYTNPQLGYALFTNDDKKVYIIK
;
A
#
# COMPACT_ATOMS: atom_id res chain seq x y z
N MET A 1 60.78 27.22 31.47
CA MET A 1 60.11 25.91 31.46
C MET A 1 58.66 26.00 30.91
N LYS A 2 58.47 26.50 29.67
CA LYS A 2 57.14 26.67 29.03
C LYS A 2 57.00 25.98 27.66
N ILE A 3 58.03 25.25 27.22
CA ILE A 3 58.09 24.65 25.88
C ILE A 3 57.33 23.32 25.82
N LEU A 4 57.36 22.54 26.90
CA LEU A 4 56.70 21.24 26.99
C LEU A 4 55.17 21.27 26.75
N PRO A 5 54.37 22.18 27.34
CA PRO A 5 52.92 22.22 27.09
C PRO A 5 52.58 22.63 25.65
N ILE A 6 53.41 23.46 25.01
CA ILE A 6 53.22 23.89 23.62
C ILE A 6 53.43 22.70 22.67
N VAL A 7 54.48 21.90 22.89
CA VAL A 7 54.76 20.70 22.08
C VAL A 7 53.65 19.67 22.21
N ILE A 8 53.15 19.41 23.42
CA ILE A 8 52.03 18.47 23.65
C ILE A 8 50.76 18.94 22.93
N THR A 9 50.46 20.23 22.99
CA THR A 9 49.27 20.80 22.32
C THR A 9 49.34 20.64 20.80
N ILE A 10 50.51 20.87 20.20
CA ILE A 10 50.71 20.70 18.75
C ILE A 10 50.53 19.23 18.34
N ILE A 11 51.03 18.29 19.14
CA ILE A 11 50.86 16.85 18.88
C ILE A 11 49.39 16.43 18.94
N ILE A 12 48.63 16.92 19.92
CA ILE A 12 47.20 16.62 20.04
C ILE A 12 46.42 17.17 18.84
N ILE A 13 46.69 18.43 18.44
CA ILE A 13 46.03 19.03 17.26
C ILE A 13 46.38 18.25 16.00
N ALA A 14 47.64 17.88 15.79
CA ALA A 14 48.06 17.09 14.63
C ALA A 14 47.38 15.70 14.61
N LEU A 15 47.22 15.07 15.77
CA LEU A 15 46.52 13.79 15.90
C LEU A 15 45.03 13.92 15.58
N LEU A 16 44.37 14.97 16.08
CA LEU A 16 42.96 15.24 15.81
C LEU A 16 42.72 15.56 14.33
N VAL A 17 43.59 16.34 13.69
CA VAL A 17 43.53 16.62 12.25
C VAL A 17 43.76 15.34 11.45
N PHE A 18 44.75 14.52 11.82
CA PHE A 18 45.01 13.24 11.15
C PHE A 18 43.83 12.27 11.27
N LEU A 19 43.24 12.14 12.46
CA LEU A 19 42.05 11.32 12.69
C LEU A 19 40.84 11.87 11.91
N GLY A 20 40.63 13.19 11.90
CA GLY A 20 39.57 13.85 11.14
C GLY A 20 39.71 13.63 9.63
N VAL A 21 40.92 13.76 9.07
CA VAL A 21 41.20 13.51 7.64
C VAL A 21 41.03 12.03 7.29
N LYS A 22 41.45 11.09 8.17
CA LYS A 22 41.21 9.66 7.97
C LYS A 22 39.73 9.32 7.98
N PHE A 23 38.97 9.91 8.90
CA PHE A 23 37.53 9.72 9.02
C PHE A 23 36.80 10.25 7.78
N LEU A 24 37.12 11.47 7.33
CA LEU A 24 36.57 12.05 6.10
C LEU A 24 36.90 11.22 4.85
N LYS A 25 38.16 10.77 4.70
CA LYS A 25 38.56 9.88 3.59
C LYS A 25 37.91 8.49 3.66
N SER A 26 37.56 8.00 4.85
CA SER A 26 36.85 6.74 5.02
C SER A 26 35.39 6.84 4.60
N ILE A 27 34.76 8.01 4.81
CA ILE A 27 33.38 8.29 4.40
C ILE A 27 33.28 8.42 2.87
N GLU A 28 34.27 9.04 2.21
CA GLU A 28 34.32 9.16 0.74
C GLU A 28 34.58 7.82 0.01
N LYS A 29 35.02 6.77 0.70
CA LYS A 29 35.49 5.50 0.10
C LYS A 29 34.56 4.29 0.29
N ILE A 30 33.31 4.48 0.72
CA ILE A 30 32.39 3.36 0.90
C ILE A 30 31.91 2.87 -0.47
N ASN A 31 32.63 1.89 -1.00
CA ASN A 31 32.30 1.11 -2.18
C ASN A 31 32.57 -0.36 -1.86
N ASP A 32 31.55 -1.05 -1.35
CA ASP A 32 31.62 -2.47 -1.05
C ASP A 32 31.91 -3.23 -2.35
N LYS A 33 33.00 -4.00 -2.37
CA LYS A 33 33.34 -4.83 -3.52
C LYS A 33 32.22 -5.86 -3.73
N LEU A 34 31.62 -5.85 -4.92
CA LEU A 34 30.60 -6.83 -5.29
C LEU A 34 31.23 -8.23 -5.34
N PRO A 35 30.77 -9.21 -4.54
CA PRO A 35 31.24 -10.57 -4.67
C PRO A 35 30.83 -11.14 -6.03
N GLY A 36 31.73 -11.84 -6.73
CA GLY A 36 31.51 -12.29 -8.11
C GLY A 36 30.24 -13.12 -8.32
N LYS A 37 29.78 -13.84 -7.29
CA LYS A 37 28.53 -14.60 -7.28
C LYS A 37 27.26 -13.76 -7.44
N PHE A 38 27.35 -12.43 -7.43
CA PHE A 38 26.21 -11.52 -7.63
C PHE A 38 26.22 -10.83 -9.00
N ASN A 39 27.24 -11.08 -9.84
CA ASN A 39 27.39 -10.42 -11.14
C ASN A 39 26.27 -10.77 -12.13
N HIS A 40 25.65 -11.95 -12.00
CA HIS A 40 24.57 -12.42 -12.88
C HIS A 40 23.17 -11.94 -12.47
N TYR A 41 23.04 -11.15 -11.40
CA TYR A 41 21.74 -10.61 -11.00
C TYR A 41 21.26 -9.52 -11.97
N GLN A 42 20.00 -9.64 -12.37
CA GLN A 42 19.38 -8.77 -13.37
C GLN A 42 18.67 -7.60 -12.69
N SER A 43 18.80 -6.39 -13.22
CA SER A 43 18.12 -5.23 -12.64
C SER A 43 16.62 -5.31 -12.96
N ILE A 44 15.79 -5.16 -11.91
CA ILE A 44 14.33 -5.15 -12.06
C ILE A 44 13.83 -3.92 -12.83
N ASP A 45 14.54 -2.80 -12.74
CA ASP A 45 14.17 -1.54 -13.39
C ASP A 45 14.57 -1.47 -14.87
N SER A 46 15.53 -2.29 -15.31
CA SER A 46 16.10 -2.17 -16.66
C SER A 46 15.44 -3.04 -17.72
N LEU A 47 14.69 -4.07 -17.32
CA LEU A 47 14.16 -5.09 -18.24
C LEU A 47 12.64 -5.18 -18.18
N LYS A 48 11.99 -5.19 -19.36
CA LYS A 48 10.56 -5.49 -19.47
C LYS A 48 10.23 -6.93 -19.04
N THR A 49 11.19 -7.84 -19.14
CA THR A 49 11.04 -9.25 -18.75
C THR A 49 12.37 -9.81 -18.28
N ILE A 50 12.36 -10.52 -17.15
CA ILE A 50 13.53 -11.20 -16.57
C ILE A 50 13.26 -12.70 -16.62
N LYS A 51 14.20 -13.47 -17.17
CA LYS A 51 14.05 -14.93 -17.33
C LYS A 51 15.06 -15.67 -16.46
N SER A 52 14.66 -16.84 -15.97
CA SER A 52 15.54 -17.80 -15.30
C SER A 52 14.97 -19.20 -15.45
N GLY A 53 15.72 -20.11 -16.08
CA GLY A 53 15.22 -21.46 -16.33
C GLY A 53 13.90 -21.47 -17.12
N GLY A 54 12.90 -22.17 -16.60
CA GLY A 54 11.57 -22.26 -17.21
C GLY A 54 10.60 -21.13 -16.84
N ILE A 55 11.03 -20.16 -16.01
CA ILE A 55 10.15 -19.10 -15.51
C ILE A 55 10.55 -17.71 -16.02
N GLN A 56 9.57 -16.81 -16.07
CA GLN A 56 9.79 -15.40 -16.40
C GLN A 56 9.01 -14.46 -15.47
N LEU A 57 9.65 -13.37 -15.09
CA LEU A 57 9.03 -12.21 -14.43
C LEU A 57 8.68 -11.17 -15.50
N LYS A 58 7.43 -10.72 -15.54
CA LYS A 58 6.97 -9.66 -16.43
C LYS A 58 6.14 -8.64 -15.65
N LEU A 59 6.36 -7.35 -15.90
CA LEU A 59 5.50 -6.30 -15.37
C LEU A 59 4.08 -6.46 -15.93
N LEU A 60 3.09 -6.60 -15.05
CA LEU A 60 1.71 -6.84 -15.43
C LEU A 60 0.90 -5.54 -15.44
N ILE A 61 1.00 -4.74 -14.38
CA ILE A 61 0.24 -3.50 -14.23
C ILE A 61 0.98 -2.50 -13.33
N THR A 62 0.77 -1.21 -13.60
CA THR A 62 1.29 -0.07 -12.83
C THR A 62 0.15 0.89 -12.47
N GLY A 63 0.24 1.55 -11.33
CA GLY A 63 -0.70 2.58 -10.89
C GLY A 63 -0.02 3.85 -10.38
N GLN A 64 -0.81 4.90 -10.19
CA GLN A 64 -0.38 6.12 -9.48
C GLN A 64 -0.42 5.94 -7.95
N GLU A 65 -1.23 5.00 -7.47
CA GLU A 65 -1.41 4.62 -6.06
C GLU A 65 -1.20 3.11 -5.86
N GLU A 66 -1.36 2.65 -4.61
CA GLU A 66 -1.29 1.23 -4.25
C GLU A 66 -2.28 0.40 -5.09
N ILE A 67 -1.77 -0.64 -5.74
CA ILE A 67 -2.57 -1.58 -6.51
C ILE A 67 -3.30 -2.51 -5.54
N GLN A 68 -4.62 -2.51 -5.63
CA GLN A 68 -5.45 -3.44 -4.88
C GLN A 68 -5.55 -4.77 -5.63
N SER A 69 -5.66 -5.86 -4.88
CA SER A 69 -5.72 -7.22 -5.41
C SER A 69 -6.60 -8.11 -4.56
N ILE A 70 -7.44 -8.92 -5.21
CA ILE A 70 -8.24 -9.96 -4.56
C ILE A 70 -8.25 -11.24 -5.40
N ILE A 71 -8.63 -12.35 -4.77
CA ILE A 71 -8.97 -13.59 -5.45
C ILE A 71 -10.47 -13.85 -5.33
N THR A 72 -11.11 -14.19 -6.45
CA THR A 72 -12.52 -14.57 -6.49
C THR A 72 -12.71 -16.03 -6.07
N LYS A 73 -13.96 -16.45 -5.80
CA LYS A 73 -14.28 -17.86 -5.48
C LYS A 73 -13.90 -18.83 -6.60
N ASP A 74 -13.91 -18.37 -7.86
CA ASP A 74 -13.51 -19.14 -9.03
C ASP A 74 -12.00 -19.09 -9.32
N ASN A 75 -11.18 -18.70 -8.34
CA ASN A 75 -9.73 -18.56 -8.44
C ASN A 75 -9.23 -17.56 -9.51
N ASN A 76 -10.10 -16.68 -10.02
CA ASN A 76 -9.64 -15.55 -10.82
C ASN A 76 -9.06 -14.47 -9.90
N VAL A 77 -7.94 -13.88 -10.31
CA VAL A 77 -7.35 -12.75 -9.60
C VAL A 77 -7.80 -11.45 -10.23
N ILE A 78 -8.23 -10.51 -9.39
CA ILE A 78 -8.61 -9.16 -9.81
C ILE A 78 -7.54 -8.20 -9.33
N LEU A 79 -7.02 -7.37 -10.23
CA LEU A 79 -6.12 -6.27 -9.89
C LEU A 79 -6.81 -4.94 -10.22
N TYR A 80 -6.76 -4.00 -9.29
CA TYR A 80 -7.31 -2.66 -9.43
C TYR A 80 -6.17 -1.64 -9.31
N SER A 81 -6.06 -0.78 -10.32
CA SER A 81 -5.10 0.32 -10.36
C SER A 81 -5.76 1.62 -10.74
N ILE A 82 -5.20 2.73 -10.25
CA ILE A 82 -5.55 4.07 -10.68
C ILE A 82 -4.52 4.48 -11.73
N SER A 83 -4.93 4.56 -12.99
CA SER A 83 -4.04 4.88 -14.11
C SER A 83 -3.83 6.39 -14.24
N ASP A 84 -4.87 7.16 -13.95
CA ASP A 84 -4.88 8.63 -13.94
C ASP A 84 -5.92 9.13 -12.93
N LYS A 85 -5.95 10.46 -12.67
CA LYS A 85 -6.80 11.14 -11.67
C LYS A 85 -8.27 10.70 -11.68
N ASP A 86 -8.82 10.39 -12.84
CA ASP A 86 -10.21 10.00 -13.03
C ASP A 86 -10.35 8.65 -13.75
N THR A 87 -9.29 7.84 -13.87
CA THR A 87 -9.31 6.57 -14.62
C THR A 87 -8.93 5.39 -13.72
N ASN A 88 -9.93 4.57 -13.42
CA ASN A 88 -9.82 3.37 -12.59
C ASN A 88 -9.85 2.14 -13.47
N THR A 89 -8.80 1.33 -13.44
CA THR A 89 -8.62 0.17 -14.30
C THR A 89 -8.62 -1.10 -13.46
N PHE A 90 -9.51 -2.03 -13.80
CA PHE A 90 -9.60 -3.36 -13.24
C PHE A 90 -9.22 -4.39 -14.31
N ILE A 91 -8.38 -5.36 -13.96
CA ILE A 91 -8.05 -6.50 -14.83
C ILE A 91 -8.34 -7.81 -14.11
N LYS A 92 -8.84 -8.80 -14.86
CA LYS A 92 -9.17 -10.14 -14.37
C LYS A 92 -8.23 -11.16 -15.00
N LEU A 93 -7.54 -11.93 -14.16
CA LEU A 93 -6.64 -13.00 -14.55
C LEU A 93 -7.29 -14.36 -14.31
N ASN A 94 -7.14 -15.30 -15.24
CA ASN A 94 -7.50 -16.70 -15.02
C ASN A 94 -6.43 -17.45 -14.19
N GLY A 95 -6.64 -18.76 -13.97
CA GLY A 95 -5.69 -19.62 -13.25
C GLY A 95 -4.30 -19.76 -13.92
N ASP A 96 -4.22 -19.57 -15.23
CA ASP A 96 -2.96 -19.55 -15.99
C ASP A 96 -2.28 -18.17 -15.97
N GLY A 97 -2.94 -17.17 -15.40
CA GLY A 97 -2.45 -15.79 -15.25
C GLY A 97 -2.58 -14.96 -16.51
N ASP A 98 -3.44 -15.36 -17.45
CA ASP A 98 -3.78 -14.58 -18.62
C ASP A 98 -4.89 -13.59 -18.30
N VAL A 99 -4.79 -12.38 -18.85
CA VAL A 99 -5.85 -11.37 -18.73
C VAL A 99 -7.02 -11.82 -19.60
N ILE A 100 -8.13 -12.20 -18.95
CA ILE A 100 -9.34 -12.68 -19.63
C ILE A 100 -10.42 -11.61 -19.75
N ASP A 101 -10.36 -10.57 -18.92
CA ASP A 101 -11.28 -9.43 -19.02
C ASP A 101 -10.70 -8.18 -18.34
N SER A 102 -11.28 -7.02 -18.64
CA SER A 102 -10.99 -5.74 -18.00
C SER A 102 -12.21 -4.84 -17.89
N LEU A 103 -12.19 -3.94 -16.90
CA LEU A 103 -13.20 -2.91 -16.71
C LEU A 103 -12.49 -1.58 -16.44
N VAL A 104 -12.92 -0.52 -17.12
CA VAL A 104 -12.44 0.84 -16.89
C VAL A 104 -13.62 1.69 -16.43
N ILE A 105 -13.45 2.40 -15.32
CA ILE A 105 -14.47 3.30 -14.76
C ILE A 105 -13.88 4.70 -14.65
N SER A 106 -14.55 5.66 -15.30
CA SER A 106 -14.14 7.06 -15.32
C SER A 106 -14.75 7.84 -14.15
N CYS A 107 -14.06 7.88 -13.01
CA CYS A 107 -14.45 8.69 -11.86
C CYS A 107 -13.26 8.92 -10.92
N ARG A 108 -13.40 9.83 -9.96
CA ARG A 108 -12.37 10.01 -8.93
C ARG A 108 -12.26 8.77 -8.04
N PRO A 109 -11.05 8.28 -7.71
CA PRO A 109 -10.86 7.05 -6.95
C PRO A 109 -11.60 6.99 -5.61
N TYR A 110 -11.70 8.10 -4.89
CA TYR A 110 -12.40 8.15 -3.61
C TYR A 110 -13.91 7.92 -3.71
N ASN A 111 -14.50 8.01 -4.92
CA ASN A 111 -15.90 7.65 -5.17
C ASN A 111 -16.09 6.14 -5.36
N LEU A 112 -15.01 5.38 -5.53
CA LEU A 112 -15.08 3.93 -5.63
C LEU A 112 -14.78 3.27 -4.29
N ALA A 113 -15.49 2.19 -4.00
CA ALA A 113 -15.09 1.22 -3.00
C ALA A 113 -15.10 -0.17 -3.64
N PHE A 114 -14.05 -0.94 -3.40
CA PHE A 114 -13.97 -2.32 -3.85
C PHE A 114 -14.16 -3.22 -2.64
N VAL A 115 -15.23 -4.01 -2.60
CA VAL A 115 -15.58 -4.81 -1.41
C VAL A 115 -16.13 -6.14 -1.87
N ASN A 116 -15.51 -7.24 -1.43
CA ASN A 116 -15.97 -8.60 -1.71
C ASN A 116 -16.23 -8.88 -3.22
N GLY A 117 -15.39 -8.31 -4.10
CA GLY A 117 -15.55 -8.41 -5.55
C GLY A 117 -16.54 -7.40 -6.17
N PHE A 118 -17.35 -6.71 -5.39
CA PHE A 118 -18.20 -5.64 -5.89
C PHE A 118 -17.43 -4.33 -5.98
N ILE A 119 -17.64 -3.61 -7.08
CA ILE A 119 -17.11 -2.24 -7.26
C ILE A 119 -18.28 -1.29 -7.07
N ILE A 120 -18.28 -0.55 -5.97
CA ILE A 120 -19.34 0.40 -5.60
C ILE A 120 -18.94 1.78 -6.12
N ASP A 121 -19.79 2.39 -6.94
CA ASP A 121 -19.74 3.81 -7.29
C ASP A 121 -20.64 4.60 -6.34
N LYS A 122 -20.01 5.18 -5.32
CA LYS A 122 -20.68 5.93 -4.25
C LYS A 122 -21.32 7.22 -4.76
N LYS A 123 -20.80 7.80 -5.86
CA LYS A 123 -21.31 9.06 -6.42
C LYS A 123 -22.62 8.83 -7.17
N ASN A 124 -22.68 7.77 -7.99
CA ASN A 124 -23.84 7.48 -8.83
C ASN A 124 -24.87 6.54 -8.18
N ASN A 125 -24.57 6.05 -6.97
CA ASN A 125 -25.34 5.06 -6.24
C ASN A 125 -25.54 3.78 -7.06
N GLU A 126 -24.45 3.30 -7.62
CA GLU A 126 -24.38 2.15 -8.54
C GLU A 126 -23.31 1.17 -8.08
N TYR A 127 -23.40 -0.06 -8.55
CA TYR A 127 -22.33 -1.04 -8.37
C TYR A 127 -22.13 -1.89 -9.61
N TYR A 128 -20.94 -2.47 -9.70
CA TYR A 128 -20.57 -3.46 -10.70
C TYR A 128 -20.29 -4.77 -9.96
N ASN A 129 -20.92 -5.86 -10.39
CA ASN A 129 -20.55 -7.23 -10.01
C ASN A 129 -19.71 -7.91 -11.11
N TRP A 130 -19.01 -7.09 -11.91
CA TRP A 130 -18.17 -7.51 -13.03
C TRP A 130 -17.14 -8.59 -12.66
N SER A 131 -16.50 -8.47 -11.50
CA SER A 131 -15.50 -9.44 -11.07
C SER A 131 -16.07 -10.86 -10.93
N LEU A 132 -17.36 -10.96 -10.60
CA LEU A 132 -18.09 -12.21 -10.38
C LEU A 132 -18.76 -12.70 -11.66
N THR A 133 -19.45 -11.82 -12.40
CA THR A 133 -20.32 -12.21 -13.52
C THR A 133 -19.78 -11.88 -14.91
N GLY A 134 -18.73 -11.06 -15.00
CA GLY A 134 -18.24 -10.47 -16.26
C GLY A 134 -19.13 -9.35 -16.83
N LYS A 135 -20.27 -9.03 -16.20
CA LYS A 135 -21.15 -7.94 -16.67
C LYS A 135 -20.55 -6.58 -16.33
N LYS A 136 -20.35 -5.74 -17.35
CA LYS A 136 -19.74 -4.41 -17.23
C LYS A 136 -20.75 -3.28 -17.03
N THR A 137 -22.04 -3.58 -17.11
CA THR A 137 -23.11 -2.60 -16.91
C THR A 137 -23.30 -2.33 -15.42
N PRO A 138 -23.34 -1.06 -14.98
CA PRO A 138 -23.66 -0.74 -13.59
C PRO A 138 -25.10 -1.13 -13.26
N ILE A 139 -25.33 -1.46 -11.99
CA ILE A 139 -26.63 -1.78 -11.42
C ILE A 139 -26.92 -0.74 -10.33
N LYS A 140 -28.12 -0.17 -10.32
CA LYS A 140 -28.54 0.73 -9.25
C LYS A 140 -28.58 0.01 -7.90
N ILE A 141 -28.02 0.63 -6.88
CA ILE A 141 -28.11 0.12 -5.51
C ILE A 141 -29.51 0.39 -4.98
N GLU A 142 -30.17 -0.67 -4.50
CA GLU A 142 -31.42 -0.55 -3.76
C GLU A 142 -31.14 0.11 -2.41
N VAL A 143 -31.86 1.20 -2.10
CA VAL A 143 -31.69 1.93 -0.84
C VAL A 143 -32.93 1.77 0.02
N GLN A 144 -32.73 1.23 1.22
CA GLN A 144 -33.74 1.00 2.24
C GLN A 144 -33.65 2.09 3.31
N ASN A 145 -34.81 2.48 3.83
CA ASN A 145 -34.96 3.51 4.86
C ASN A 145 -34.27 4.86 4.52
N ALA A 146 -34.23 5.24 3.24
CA ALA A 146 -33.60 6.48 2.79
C ALA A 146 -34.21 7.76 3.42
N SER A 147 -35.49 7.70 3.78
CA SER A 147 -36.23 8.80 4.42
C SER A 147 -36.24 8.73 5.95
N PHE A 148 -35.57 7.76 6.56
CA PHE A 148 -35.63 7.50 8.01
C PHE A 148 -37.07 7.39 8.53
N SER A 149 -37.94 6.72 7.77
CA SER A 149 -39.36 6.56 8.11
C SER A 149 -39.64 5.32 8.94
N TRP A 150 -38.65 4.44 9.11
CA TRP A 150 -38.77 3.25 9.96
C TRP A 150 -38.65 3.67 11.44
N ASP A 151 -39.37 2.98 12.32
CA ASP A 151 -39.21 3.18 13.76
C ASP A 151 -37.92 2.51 14.29
N VAL A 152 -37.56 2.85 15.52
CA VAL A 152 -36.31 2.42 16.16
C VAL A 152 -36.21 0.89 16.29
N GLU A 153 -37.31 0.19 16.55
CA GLU A 153 -37.27 -1.26 16.73
C GLU A 153 -37.12 -1.97 15.38
N ASN A 154 -37.84 -1.51 14.35
CA ASN A 154 -37.66 -1.97 12.97
C ASN A 154 -36.22 -1.74 12.47
N GLU A 155 -35.61 -0.60 12.75
CA GLU A 155 -34.20 -0.36 12.40
C GLU A 155 -33.25 -1.33 13.11
N LYS A 156 -33.46 -1.59 14.41
CA LYS A 156 -32.62 -2.53 15.19
C LYS A 156 -32.77 -3.97 14.70
N GLU A 157 -33.96 -4.40 14.33
CA GLU A 157 -34.20 -5.73 13.79
C GLU A 157 -33.51 -5.93 12.45
N GLU A 158 -33.59 -4.94 11.55
CA GLU A 158 -32.91 -5.02 10.25
C GLU A 158 -31.39 -5.00 10.42
N ILE A 159 -30.83 -4.19 11.33
CA ILE A 159 -29.39 -4.21 11.63
C ILE A 159 -28.94 -5.59 12.10
N LYS A 160 -29.69 -6.24 13.00
CA LYS A 160 -29.38 -7.61 13.47
C LYS A 160 -29.46 -8.62 12.33
N LYS A 161 -30.45 -8.49 11.47
CA LYS A 161 -30.63 -9.36 10.30
C LYS A 161 -29.47 -9.20 9.31
N ILE A 162 -29.12 -7.96 8.96
CA ILE A 162 -27.96 -7.65 8.12
C ILE A 162 -26.69 -8.29 8.70
N ALA A 163 -26.47 -8.16 10.02
CA ALA A 163 -25.30 -8.73 10.69
C ALA A 163 -25.24 -10.26 10.63
N LYS A 164 -26.40 -10.92 10.61
CA LYS A 164 -26.51 -12.38 10.61
C LYS A 164 -26.44 -12.99 9.21
N GLU A 165 -27.01 -12.32 8.22
CA GLU A 165 -27.27 -12.90 6.90
C GLU A 165 -26.31 -12.43 5.81
N SER A 166 -25.66 -11.27 6.00
CA SER A 166 -24.81 -10.68 4.95
C SER A 166 -23.44 -11.32 4.89
N SER A 167 -22.93 -11.51 3.68
CA SER A 167 -21.57 -12.04 3.47
C SER A 167 -20.47 -11.03 3.83
N ALA A 168 -20.76 -9.74 3.65
CA ALA A 168 -19.93 -8.63 4.10
C ALA A 168 -20.80 -7.38 4.30
N VAL A 169 -20.32 -6.43 5.10
CA VAL A 169 -20.97 -5.14 5.35
C VAL A 169 -19.94 -4.01 5.33
N TYR A 170 -20.05 -3.13 4.35
CA TYR A 170 -19.28 -1.89 4.27
C TYR A 170 -20.04 -0.77 4.99
N VAL A 171 -19.43 -0.20 6.02
CA VAL A 171 -20.00 0.91 6.79
C VAL A 171 -19.42 2.24 6.29
N ASP A 172 -20.30 3.16 5.91
CA ASP A 172 -19.97 4.54 5.54
C ASP A 172 -20.80 5.52 6.38
N PHE A 173 -20.39 6.79 6.42
CA PHE A 173 -21.09 7.85 7.14
C PHE A 173 -21.42 8.98 6.17
N LYS A 174 -22.66 9.46 6.22
CA LYS A 174 -23.13 10.57 5.37
C LYS A 174 -23.71 11.68 6.23
N GLU A 175 -23.60 12.90 5.71
CA GLU A 175 -24.21 14.08 6.29
C GLU A 175 -25.65 14.22 5.80
N GLU A 176 -26.55 14.58 6.71
CA GLU A 176 -27.90 15.03 6.40
C GLU A 176 -27.86 16.51 6.02
N GLU A 177 -28.24 16.85 4.78
CA GLU A 177 -28.35 18.24 4.35
C GLU A 177 -29.52 18.93 5.07
N LEU A 178 -29.21 19.65 6.15
CA LEU A 178 -30.20 20.46 6.85
C LEU A 178 -30.41 21.78 6.10
N LYS A 179 -31.58 21.93 5.47
CA LYS A 179 -31.98 23.21 4.85
C LYS A 179 -32.09 24.29 5.92
N PRO A 180 -31.54 25.51 5.71
CA PRO A 180 -31.69 26.63 6.63
C PRO A 180 -33.17 26.85 6.99
N GLN A 181 -33.49 26.91 8.28
CA GLN A 181 -34.86 27.17 8.73
C GLN A 181 -35.06 28.68 8.94
N PRO A 182 -36.15 29.28 8.41
CA PRO A 182 -36.46 30.68 8.65
C PRO A 182 -36.92 30.88 10.10
N GLN A 183 -36.39 31.88 10.80
CA GLN A 183 -36.96 32.31 12.08
C GLN A 183 -38.27 33.08 11.87
N VAL A 184 -39.10 33.10 12.92
CA VAL A 184 -40.33 33.92 13.06
C VAL A 184 -40.08 35.42 12.82
N SER A 185 -38.81 35.88 12.85
CA SER A 185 -38.38 37.27 12.66
C SER A 185 -37.77 37.59 11.28
N GLY A 186 -37.75 36.65 10.33
CA GLY A 186 -37.21 36.87 8.98
C GLY A 186 -35.68 36.85 8.85
N LYS A 187 -34.95 36.51 9.92
CA LYS A 187 -33.49 36.27 9.86
C LYS A 187 -33.18 34.78 9.71
N LEU A 188 -32.26 34.44 8.79
CA LEU A 188 -31.74 33.07 8.60
C LEU A 188 -30.83 32.72 9.78
N GLN A 189 -31.11 31.61 10.47
CA GLN A 189 -30.20 31.05 11.48
C GLN A 189 -29.29 30.01 10.81
N ALA A 190 -27.97 30.14 10.99
CA ALA A 190 -27.05 29.08 10.61
C ALA A 190 -27.35 27.83 11.46
N ILE A 191 -27.71 26.72 10.82
CA ILE A 191 -27.96 25.46 11.51
C ILE A 191 -26.60 24.90 11.94
N GLN A 192 -26.36 24.83 13.25
CA GLN A 192 -25.04 24.62 13.82
C GLN A 192 -24.67 23.15 14.07
N ALA A 193 -25.41 22.17 13.54
CA ALA A 193 -25.06 20.76 13.73
C ALA A 193 -25.36 19.95 12.47
N MET A 194 -24.30 19.58 11.73
CA MET A 194 -24.36 18.49 10.75
C MET A 194 -24.84 17.23 11.48
N LYS A 195 -25.98 16.66 11.06
CA LYS A 195 -26.41 15.34 11.54
C LYS A 195 -25.76 14.30 10.65
N MET A 196 -24.92 13.45 11.21
CA MET A 196 -24.41 12.28 10.51
C MET A 196 -25.38 11.10 10.66
N TYR A 197 -25.50 10.30 9.62
CA TYR A 197 -26.17 9.01 9.65
C TYR A 197 -25.26 7.94 9.05
N THR A 198 -25.53 6.70 9.43
CA THR A 198 -24.78 5.53 8.98
C THR A 198 -25.43 4.96 7.72
N VAL A 199 -24.60 4.59 6.75
CA VAL A 199 -25.01 3.79 5.59
C VAL A 199 -24.33 2.44 5.66
N LEU A 200 -25.14 1.38 5.80
CA LEU A 200 -24.69 0.01 5.71
C LEU A 200 -24.86 -0.47 4.27
N THR A 201 -23.76 -0.64 3.54
CA THR A 201 -23.78 -1.31 2.24
C THR A 201 -23.48 -2.79 2.45
N TYR A 202 -24.45 -3.67 2.21
CA TYR A 202 -24.34 -5.09 2.50
C TYR A 202 -24.61 -5.96 1.27
N PHE A 203 -24.03 -7.16 1.29
CA PHE A 203 -24.01 -8.05 0.13
C PHE A 203 -24.76 -9.34 0.41
N ASN A 204 -25.84 -9.55 -0.33
CA ASN A 204 -26.67 -10.74 -0.28
C ASN A 204 -26.66 -11.40 -1.66
N ASN A 205 -25.95 -12.52 -1.77
CA ASN A 205 -25.66 -13.19 -3.05
C ASN A 205 -25.04 -12.21 -4.07
N ASP A 206 -25.68 -12.02 -5.22
CA ASP A 206 -25.20 -11.17 -6.31
C ASP A 206 -25.68 -9.71 -6.21
N LYS A 207 -26.34 -9.34 -5.10
CA LYS A 207 -26.93 -8.01 -4.90
C LYS A 207 -26.16 -7.21 -3.85
N CYS A 208 -26.02 -5.92 -4.16
CA CYS A 208 -25.57 -4.88 -3.25
C CYS A 208 -26.78 -4.03 -2.84
N ILE A 209 -27.03 -3.92 -1.53
CA ILE A 209 -28.15 -3.18 -0.95
C ILE A 209 -27.59 -2.18 0.07
N GLN A 210 -28.22 -1.02 0.18
CA GLN A 210 -27.90 -0.02 1.19
C GLN A 210 -29.04 0.15 2.18
N PHE A 211 -28.70 0.22 3.46
CA PHE A 211 -29.62 0.58 4.53
C PHE A 211 -29.11 1.81 5.26
N SER A 212 -29.95 2.85 5.36
CA SER A 212 -29.63 4.08 6.08
C SER A 212 -30.22 4.03 7.49
N THR A 213 -29.43 4.37 8.51
CA THR A 213 -29.88 4.36 9.90
C THR A 213 -29.20 5.44 10.73
N ARG A 214 -29.90 5.91 11.76
CA ARG A 214 -29.35 6.79 12.80
C ARG A 214 -28.95 6.03 14.07
N GLN A 215 -29.16 4.71 14.11
CA GLN A 215 -28.74 3.88 15.23
C GLN A 215 -27.21 3.71 15.24
N ASP A 216 -26.68 3.50 16.44
CA ASP A 216 -25.29 3.05 16.59
C ASP A 216 -25.17 1.59 16.14
N VAL A 217 -24.38 1.38 15.10
CA VAL A 217 -24.11 0.06 14.51
C VAL A 217 -22.80 -0.55 14.99
N SER A 218 -21.98 0.18 15.76
CA SER A 218 -20.59 -0.18 16.09
C SER A 218 -20.48 -1.52 16.83
N LYS A 219 -21.52 -1.90 17.57
CA LYS A 219 -21.62 -3.20 18.23
C LYS A 219 -21.60 -4.37 17.24
N TYR A 220 -22.23 -4.21 16.08
CA TYR A 220 -22.32 -5.25 15.05
C TYR A 220 -21.23 -5.09 13.99
N PHE A 221 -20.90 -3.85 13.65
CA PHE A 221 -19.95 -3.49 12.59
C PHE A 221 -18.94 -2.47 13.13
N PRO A 222 -17.95 -2.90 13.93
CA PRO A 222 -16.90 -2.00 14.38
C PRO A 222 -16.10 -1.50 13.17
N TYR A 223 -15.62 -0.26 13.19
CA TYR A 223 -14.93 0.33 12.03
C TYR A 223 -13.70 -0.48 11.57
N SER A 224 -13.03 -1.22 12.46
CA SER A 224 -11.96 -2.17 12.09
C SER A 224 -12.39 -3.17 11.03
N TYR A 225 -13.63 -3.62 11.07
CA TYR A 225 -14.18 -4.55 10.10
C TYR A 225 -14.19 -3.94 8.69
N THR A 226 -14.63 -2.69 8.57
CA THR A 226 -14.55 -1.94 7.30
C THR A 226 -13.11 -1.75 6.85
N GLU A 227 -12.19 -1.43 7.75
CA GLU A 227 -10.76 -1.28 7.41
C GLU A 227 -10.18 -2.57 6.82
N GLU A 228 -10.50 -3.73 7.43
CA GLU A 228 -10.08 -5.05 6.94
C GLU A 228 -10.64 -5.36 5.56
N LEU A 229 -11.93 -5.06 5.32
CA LEU A 229 -12.56 -5.24 4.02
C LEU A 229 -11.92 -4.40 2.91
N LEU A 230 -11.40 -3.22 3.24
CA LEU A 230 -10.80 -2.28 2.28
C LEU A 230 -9.29 -2.47 2.08
N VAL A 231 -8.67 -3.44 2.76
CA VAL A 231 -7.24 -3.74 2.53
C VAL A 231 -7.00 -4.12 1.08
N ASN A 232 -7.87 -4.98 0.53
CA ASN A 232 -7.81 -5.56 -0.81
C ASN A 232 -6.37 -5.77 -1.27
N SER A 233 -5.63 -6.60 -0.56
CA SER A 233 -4.24 -6.89 -0.90
C SER A 233 -3.94 -8.37 -0.70
N LEU A 234 -3.42 -9.02 -1.74
CA LEU A 234 -2.87 -10.36 -1.66
C LEU A 234 -1.46 -10.36 -1.05
N PHE A 235 -0.84 -9.18 -0.89
CA PHE A 235 0.53 -9.03 -0.39
C PHE A 235 0.60 -8.54 1.06
N LYS A 236 -0.48 -7.93 1.58
CA LYS A 236 -0.48 -7.24 2.87
C LYS A 236 -1.67 -7.66 3.74
N HIS A 237 -1.50 -7.51 5.04
CA HIS A 237 -2.54 -7.67 6.05
C HIS A 237 -2.55 -6.46 6.98
N ILE A 238 -3.62 -6.26 7.74
CA ILE A 238 -3.65 -5.27 8.84
C ILE A 238 -2.96 -5.86 10.05
N ASP A 239 -1.92 -5.18 10.52
CA ASP A 239 -1.32 -5.46 11.83
C ASP A 239 -2.13 -4.78 12.93
N THR A 240 -2.99 -5.57 13.59
CA THR A 240 -3.83 -5.10 14.70
C THR A 240 -3.03 -4.75 15.96
N ALA A 241 -1.80 -5.24 16.11
CA ALA A 241 -0.92 -4.90 17.22
C ALA A 241 -0.19 -3.56 17.02
N ALA A 242 0.06 -3.16 15.76
CA ALA A 242 0.81 -1.96 15.41
C ALA A 242 -0.07 -0.85 14.80
N ARG A 243 -1.01 -0.31 15.58
CA ARG A 243 -1.87 0.84 15.17
C ARG A 243 -2.61 0.62 13.83
N ARG A 244 -2.98 -0.62 13.49
CA ARG A 244 -3.71 -0.99 12.27
C ARG A 244 -3.00 -0.60 10.97
N GLN A 245 -1.67 -0.66 10.95
CA GLN A 245 -0.91 -0.41 9.72
C GLN A 245 -0.98 -1.63 8.79
N LYS A 246 -1.06 -1.39 7.48
CA LYS A 246 -0.86 -2.46 6.48
C LYS A 246 0.59 -2.92 6.52
N LYS A 247 0.83 -4.22 6.57
CA LYS A 247 2.17 -4.82 6.51
C LYS A 247 2.26 -5.93 5.49
N PHE A 248 3.39 -5.99 4.78
CA PHE A 248 3.69 -7.12 3.90
C PHE A 248 3.66 -8.46 4.62
N ILE A 249 3.05 -9.44 3.98
CA ILE A 249 3.08 -10.85 4.37
C ILE A 249 4.46 -11.40 3.97
N LYS A 250 5.24 -11.83 4.96
CA LYS A 250 6.57 -12.42 4.71
C LYS A 250 6.42 -13.73 3.94
N SER A 251 7.10 -13.83 2.80
CA SER A 251 7.10 -15.02 1.96
C SER A 251 8.46 -15.70 1.97
N VAL A 252 8.46 -17.03 2.16
CA VAL A 252 9.68 -17.87 2.06
C VAL A 252 10.29 -17.88 0.65
N ASN A 253 9.49 -17.48 -0.35
CA ASN A 253 9.94 -17.39 -1.73
C ASN A 253 10.76 -16.13 -2.03
N VAL A 254 10.75 -15.14 -1.12
CA VAL A 254 11.54 -13.90 -1.26
C VAL A 254 12.72 -13.96 -0.32
N ASN A 255 13.93 -14.03 -0.89
CA ASN A 255 15.16 -14.18 -0.12
C ASN A 255 16.15 -13.06 -0.42
N TYR A 256 16.28 -12.10 0.49
CA TYR A 256 17.28 -11.03 0.38
C TYR A 256 18.68 -11.57 0.70
N LYS A 257 19.62 -11.36 -0.23
CA LYS A 257 20.96 -11.98 -0.16
C LYS A 257 22.08 -11.01 0.19
N LEU A 258 22.00 -9.77 -0.28
CA LEU A 258 23.04 -8.77 -0.09
C LEU A 258 22.46 -7.37 -0.31
N PHE A 259 22.91 -6.40 0.49
CA PHE A 259 22.83 -4.98 0.13
C PHE A 259 24.25 -4.46 -0.07
N GLN A 260 24.62 -4.18 -1.32
CA GLN A 260 25.94 -3.65 -1.66
C GLN A 260 25.90 -2.12 -1.57
N ARG A 261 26.68 -1.51 -0.67
CA ARG A 261 26.81 -0.05 -0.61
C ARG A 261 27.84 0.41 -1.64
N THR A 262 27.48 1.40 -2.44
CA THR A 262 28.36 1.91 -3.51
C THR A 262 28.78 3.36 -3.28
N LYS A 263 28.03 4.12 -2.47
CA LYS A 263 28.31 5.52 -2.16
C LYS A 263 27.64 5.94 -0.86
N TYR A 264 28.34 6.74 -0.06
CA TYR A 264 27.74 7.50 1.04
C TYR A 264 27.39 8.92 0.60
N GLU A 265 26.29 9.46 1.11
CA GLU A 265 25.89 10.84 0.88
C GLU A 265 25.14 11.39 2.09
N LYS A 266 25.43 12.65 2.45
CA LYS A 266 24.66 13.40 3.44
C LYS A 266 23.69 14.32 2.71
N VAL A 267 22.39 14.11 2.90
CA VAL A 267 21.32 14.85 2.22
C VAL A 267 20.63 15.79 3.19
N ARG A 268 20.53 17.07 2.82
CA ARG A 268 19.77 18.09 3.55
C ARG A 268 18.32 18.07 3.06
N PHE A 269 17.38 17.76 3.94
CA PHE A 269 15.96 17.92 3.68
C PHE A 269 15.44 19.24 4.27
N SER A 270 14.52 19.89 3.56
CA SER A 270 13.80 21.05 4.08
C SER A 270 12.88 20.64 5.24
N GLY A 271 12.68 21.53 6.22
CA GLY A 271 11.70 21.33 7.27
C GLY A 271 10.28 21.33 6.71
N GLY A 272 9.35 20.62 7.37
CA GLY A 272 7.95 20.57 6.97
C GLY A 272 7.21 21.87 7.27
N GLY A 273 7.15 22.79 6.28
CA GLY A 273 6.37 24.03 6.35
C GLY A 273 7.01 25.18 7.15
N GLY A 274 6.79 26.42 6.72
CA GLY A 274 7.25 27.64 7.41
C GLY A 274 8.79 27.80 7.47
N ASN A 275 9.27 28.49 8.53
CA ASN A 275 10.69 28.70 8.85
C ASN A 275 11.33 27.50 9.59
N ALA A 276 10.79 26.30 9.44
CA ALA A 276 11.34 25.12 10.10
C ALA A 276 12.76 24.83 9.57
N PRO A 277 13.77 24.72 10.44
CA PRO A 277 15.11 24.39 10.00
C PRO A 277 15.09 23.01 9.33
N GLY A 278 15.80 22.89 8.21
CA GLY A 278 16.03 21.60 7.58
C GLY A 278 16.78 20.63 8.50
N PHE A 279 16.81 19.37 8.13
CA PHE A 279 17.56 18.33 8.82
C PHE A 279 18.41 17.54 7.84
N ASP A 280 19.49 16.95 8.34
CA ASP A 280 20.40 16.15 7.54
C ASP A 280 20.11 14.66 7.75
N VAL A 281 20.18 13.89 6.68
CA VAL A 281 20.06 12.43 6.71
C VAL A 281 21.26 11.82 5.99
N GLU A 282 21.82 10.79 6.60
CA GLU A 282 22.91 10.00 6.02
C GLU A 282 22.34 8.84 5.20
N LEU A 283 22.63 8.83 3.91
CA LEU A 283 22.12 7.82 2.98
C LEU A 283 23.27 7.06 2.31
N TYR A 284 23.14 5.75 2.30
CA TYR A 284 23.97 4.86 1.52
C TYR A 284 23.25 4.46 0.24
N HIS A 285 23.83 4.78 -0.90
CA HIS A 285 23.39 4.28 -2.19
C HIS A 285 23.82 2.83 -2.29
N GLY A 286 22.98 1.99 -2.88
CA GLY A 286 23.35 0.61 -3.05
C GLY A 286 22.36 -0.19 -3.87
N ASN A 287 22.71 -1.46 -4.06
CA ASN A 287 21.85 -2.43 -4.71
C ASN A 287 21.43 -3.52 -3.72
N LEU A 288 20.13 -3.75 -3.60
CA LEU A 288 19.56 -4.90 -2.92
C LEU A 288 19.49 -6.07 -3.90
N PHE A 289 20.13 -7.18 -3.55
CA PHE A 289 20.13 -8.43 -4.31
C PHE A 289 19.14 -9.40 -3.67
N THR A 290 18.21 -9.93 -4.45
CA THR A 290 17.10 -10.75 -3.99
C THR A 290 16.89 -11.95 -4.91
N ASP A 291 16.71 -13.11 -4.30
CA ASP A 291 16.29 -14.33 -4.98
C ASP A 291 14.76 -14.48 -4.82
N ILE A 292 14.07 -14.73 -5.91
CA ILE A 292 12.64 -15.06 -5.93
C ILE A 292 12.48 -16.49 -6.43
N ALA A 293 12.14 -17.41 -5.54
CA ALA A 293 11.91 -18.81 -5.88
C ALA A 293 10.48 -19.00 -6.39
N PHE A 294 10.33 -19.75 -7.49
CA PHE A 294 9.02 -20.17 -7.96
C PHE A 294 9.13 -21.53 -8.66
N LYS A 295 8.31 -22.49 -8.20
CA LYS A 295 8.42 -23.89 -8.60
C LYS A 295 9.87 -24.38 -8.39
N LYS A 296 10.52 -24.87 -9.45
CA LYS A 296 11.90 -25.40 -9.42
C LYS A 296 12.97 -24.36 -9.77
N ASP A 297 12.57 -23.17 -10.21
CA ASP A 297 13.47 -22.14 -10.72
C ASP A 297 13.59 -20.96 -9.74
N THR A 298 14.58 -20.09 -9.96
CA THR A 298 14.84 -18.93 -9.11
C THR A 298 15.23 -17.73 -9.94
N LEU A 299 14.47 -16.64 -9.84
CA LEU A 299 14.82 -15.34 -10.41
C LEU A 299 15.80 -14.63 -9.49
N ARG A 300 16.83 -14.02 -10.07
CA ARG A 300 17.89 -13.32 -9.33
C ARG A 300 17.89 -11.85 -9.70
N LEU A 301 17.32 -11.03 -8.81
CA LEU A 301 16.97 -9.65 -9.04
C LEU A 301 17.90 -8.72 -8.27
N LYS A 302 18.34 -7.63 -8.89
CA LYS A 302 18.95 -6.51 -8.18
C LYS A 302 18.14 -5.25 -8.36
N GLU A 303 18.14 -4.42 -7.33
CA GLU A 303 17.42 -3.16 -7.35
C GLU A 303 18.20 -2.07 -6.64
N PHE A 304 18.25 -0.88 -7.25
CA PHE A 304 18.91 0.26 -6.66
C PHE A 304 18.03 0.93 -5.60
N MET A 305 18.62 1.28 -4.45
CA MET A 305 17.93 1.93 -3.34
C MET A 305 18.87 2.83 -2.54
N TYR A 306 18.28 3.68 -1.70
CA TYR A 306 18.97 4.40 -0.64
C TYR A 306 18.70 3.72 0.70
N GLN A 307 19.73 3.59 1.53
CA GLN A 307 19.66 3.02 2.87
C GLN A 307 19.98 4.08 3.91
N ASP A 308 19.04 4.30 4.81
CA ASP A 308 19.27 4.98 6.08
C ASP A 308 19.39 3.91 7.19
N LYS A 309 20.54 3.88 7.86
CA LYS A 309 20.80 2.89 8.93
C LYS A 309 20.19 3.30 10.28
N SER A 310 19.89 4.58 10.45
CA SER A 310 19.45 5.16 11.73
C SER A 310 17.99 4.80 12.03
N TRP A 311 17.19 4.62 10.97
CA TRP A 311 15.79 4.24 11.04
C TRP A 311 15.60 2.79 10.61
N GLN A 312 14.54 2.15 11.12
CA GLN A 312 14.29 0.71 10.96
C GLN A 312 12.87 0.44 10.45
N GLN A 313 12.45 1.17 9.41
CA GLN A 313 11.09 1.06 8.87
C GLN A 313 10.95 -0.10 7.86
N SER A 314 12.03 -0.55 7.23
CA SER A 314 11.98 -1.74 6.37
C SER A 314 12.08 -3.03 7.18
N GLU A 315 11.31 -4.03 6.77
CA GLU A 315 11.33 -5.40 7.32
C GLU A 315 12.35 -6.30 6.62
N ILE A 316 13.17 -5.74 5.72
CA ILE A 316 14.16 -6.43 4.92
C ILE A 316 15.36 -6.82 5.79
N THR A 317 15.64 -8.12 5.87
CA THR A 317 16.78 -8.68 6.59
C THR A 317 17.71 -9.43 5.65
N VAL A 318 19.02 -9.29 5.86
CA VAL A 318 20.05 -10.08 5.18
C VAL A 318 20.82 -10.82 6.26
N ASN A 319 20.88 -12.16 6.16
CA ASN A 319 21.49 -13.03 7.17
C ASN A 319 20.95 -12.77 8.60
N GLY A 320 19.64 -12.52 8.72
CA GLY A 320 18.98 -12.23 10.01
C GLY A 320 19.16 -10.79 10.53
N ILE A 321 19.94 -9.95 9.85
CA ILE A 321 20.21 -8.57 10.27
C ILE A 321 19.32 -7.61 9.46
N LYS A 322 18.55 -6.77 10.16
CA LYS A 322 17.76 -5.70 9.53
C LYS A 322 18.68 -4.67 8.88
N LEU A 323 18.34 -4.25 7.66
CA LEU A 323 19.14 -3.31 6.89
C LEU A 323 18.92 -1.83 7.29
N GLY A 324 17.91 -1.51 8.09
CA GLY A 324 17.46 -0.13 8.29
C GLY A 324 16.34 0.24 7.33
N THR A 325 16.10 1.53 7.10
CA THR A 325 15.10 2.03 6.17
C THR A 325 15.67 2.08 4.75
N LEU A 326 14.99 1.42 3.81
CA LEU A 326 15.30 1.46 2.39
C LEU A 326 14.29 2.35 1.66
N THR A 327 14.75 3.22 0.76
CA THR A 327 13.89 4.13 -0.02
C THR A 327 14.24 4.14 -1.51
N LYS A 328 13.25 4.50 -2.35
CA LYS A 328 13.43 4.66 -3.82
C LYS A 328 13.97 6.02 -4.23
N ASN A 329 13.77 7.03 -3.39
CA ASN A 329 14.06 8.42 -3.69
C ASN A 329 14.81 9.11 -2.54
N LYS A 330 15.44 10.25 -2.87
CA LYS A 330 16.00 11.19 -1.90
C LYS A 330 15.13 12.47 -1.83
N ALA A 331 13.82 12.31 -1.70
CA ALA A 331 12.89 13.43 -1.59
C ALA A 331 11.93 13.23 -0.42
N GLN A 332 11.28 14.31 0.03
CA GLN A 332 10.25 14.27 1.06
C GLN A 332 8.86 14.35 0.42
N PRO A 333 7.91 13.47 0.82
CA PRO A 333 8.11 12.32 1.69
C PRO A 333 8.93 11.20 1.01
N PRO A 334 9.70 10.41 1.79
CA PRO A 334 10.42 9.27 1.25
C PRO A 334 9.46 8.16 0.81
N ILE A 335 9.75 7.53 -0.31
CA ILE A 335 9.09 6.31 -0.78
C ILE A 335 9.82 5.14 -0.12
N ILE A 336 9.33 4.74 1.05
CA ILE A 336 9.89 3.66 1.87
C ILE A 336 9.52 2.30 1.26
N ILE A 337 10.48 1.39 1.26
CA ILE A 337 10.28 0.00 0.87
C ILE A 337 10.26 -0.86 2.13
N GLU A 338 9.05 -1.22 2.55
CA GLU A 338 8.85 -2.11 3.70
C GLU A 338 9.39 -3.52 3.42
N GLY A 339 9.19 -4.01 2.20
CA GLY A 339 9.56 -5.33 1.75
C GLY A 339 9.04 -5.60 0.35
N TYR A 340 9.26 -6.80 -0.16
CA TYR A 340 8.64 -7.28 -1.40
C TYR A 340 7.46 -8.19 -1.09
N GLY A 341 6.39 -8.03 -1.85
CA GLY A 341 5.22 -8.89 -1.81
C GLY A 341 5.36 -10.07 -2.77
N PHE A 342 4.88 -11.23 -2.34
CA PHE A 342 4.79 -12.43 -3.16
C PHE A 342 3.52 -13.18 -2.82
N TYR A 343 2.73 -13.54 -3.83
CA TYR A 343 1.52 -14.31 -3.67
C TYR A 343 1.40 -15.41 -4.72
N THR A 344 1.04 -16.62 -4.28
CA THR A 344 0.70 -17.77 -5.14
C THR A 344 -0.22 -18.69 -4.34
N ASN A 345 -0.99 -19.55 -5.01
CA ASN A 345 -1.69 -20.65 -4.36
C ASN A 345 -1.75 -21.88 -5.30
N PRO A 346 -2.19 -23.06 -4.83
CA PRO A 346 -2.19 -24.29 -5.63
C PRO A 346 -3.03 -24.27 -6.90
N GLN A 347 -4.03 -23.38 -6.99
CA GLN A 347 -4.91 -23.24 -8.16
C GLN A 347 -4.34 -22.25 -9.20
N LEU A 348 -3.24 -21.56 -8.88
CA LEU A 348 -2.59 -20.62 -9.78
C LEU A 348 -1.34 -21.24 -10.40
N GLY A 349 -1.30 -21.28 -11.73
CA GLY A 349 -0.13 -21.68 -12.50
C GLY A 349 1.03 -20.66 -12.46
N TYR A 350 0.84 -19.53 -11.77
CA TYR A 350 1.72 -18.37 -11.71
C TYR A 350 1.81 -17.82 -10.27
N ALA A 351 2.76 -16.94 -10.04
CA ALA A 351 2.83 -16.11 -8.84
C ALA A 351 2.73 -14.62 -9.19
N LEU A 352 2.21 -13.82 -8.26
CA LEU A 352 2.31 -12.37 -8.31
C LEU A 352 3.46 -11.91 -7.42
N PHE A 353 4.16 -10.88 -7.88
CA PHE A 353 5.29 -10.28 -7.19
C PHE A 353 5.18 -8.77 -7.22
N THR A 354 5.59 -8.10 -6.16
CA THR A 354 5.72 -6.64 -6.11
C THR A 354 6.93 -6.21 -5.30
N ASN A 355 7.64 -5.20 -5.79
CA ASN A 355 8.73 -4.52 -5.10
C ASN A 355 8.41 -3.03 -4.82
N ASP A 356 7.17 -2.62 -5.12
CA ASP A 356 6.62 -1.27 -5.01
C ASP A 356 5.10 -1.41 -5.08
N ASP A 357 4.38 -0.84 -4.11
CA ASP A 357 2.91 -0.91 -4.03
C ASP A 357 2.18 -0.49 -5.31
N LYS A 358 2.85 0.30 -6.15
CA LYS A 358 2.32 0.82 -7.42
C LYS A 358 2.62 -0.07 -8.62
N LYS A 359 3.30 -1.20 -8.43
CA LYS A 359 3.66 -2.14 -9.51
C LYS A 359 3.34 -3.58 -9.11
N VAL A 360 2.71 -4.30 -10.01
CA VAL A 360 2.54 -5.76 -9.88
C VAL A 360 3.16 -6.44 -11.08
N TYR A 361 3.97 -7.44 -10.80
CA TYR A 361 4.58 -8.35 -11.77
C TYR A 361 3.93 -9.71 -11.67
N ILE A 362 3.99 -10.45 -12.76
CA ILE A 362 3.60 -11.84 -12.85
C ILE A 362 4.83 -12.71 -13.10
N ILE A 363 4.92 -13.83 -12.39
CA ILE A 363 5.92 -14.88 -12.56
C ILE A 363 5.20 -16.10 -13.14
N LYS A 364 5.53 -16.50 -14.36
CA LYS A 364 4.98 -17.68 -15.02
C LYS A 364 6.08 -18.70 -15.28
#